data_AF-A0A354TFD9-F1
#
_entry.id   AF-A0A354TFD9-F1
#
_cell.length_a   1.000
_cell.length_b   1.000
_cell.length_c   1.000
_cell.angle_alpha   90.00
_cell.angle_beta   90.00
_cell.angle_gamma   90.00
#
_symmetry.space_group_name_H-M   'P 1'
#
loop_
_entity.id
_entity.type
_entity.pdbx_description
1 polymer ?
#
loop_
_entity_poly.entity_id
_entity_poly.type
_entity_poly.pdbx_seq_one_letter_code
_entity_poly.pdbx_strand_id
1 'polypeptide(L)'
;GVFLAGKPLACSAAIMLDGKPVTPADVNRDKADFGPIAGNEVHARFDLDSGVPFYFDSMQEAGDPKVGFGLQLIGTKGIIDIRVDQTPLAHLCSGSPFHPGKEPRVWIPISAAGVGEPEPIADIGRQVMSHATGALDLIASMEQNRQPLCSAEDGRLTVEMITAVIASHVGGGERVNFPLAVKNNPLADWR
;
A
#
# COMPACT_ATOMS: atom_id res chain seq x y z
N GLY A 1 3.25 0.25 3.99
CA GLY A 1 2.73 0.29 5.38
C GLY A 1 3.59 -0.54 6.31
N VAL A 2 3.52 -1.87 6.21
CA VAL A 2 4.10 -2.81 7.18
C VAL A 2 5.58 -2.57 7.48
N PHE A 3 6.43 -2.42 6.45
CA PHE A 3 7.86 -2.15 6.65
C PHE A 3 8.15 -0.90 7.51
N LEU A 4 7.29 0.12 7.42
CA LEU A 4 7.52 1.44 8.04
C LEU A 4 6.83 1.60 9.40
N ALA A 5 5.73 0.90 9.61
CA ALA A 5 4.85 1.10 10.76
C ALA A 5 4.44 -0.23 11.45
N GLY A 6 5.09 -1.34 11.09
CA GLY A 6 4.98 -2.62 11.78
C GLY A 6 3.79 -3.48 11.37
N LYS A 7 3.56 -4.58 12.09
CA LYS A 7 2.66 -5.66 11.66
C LYS A 7 1.19 -5.25 11.79
N PRO A 8 0.29 -5.70 10.89
CA PRO A 8 -1.13 -5.43 11.03
C PRO A 8 -1.72 -6.23 12.19
N LEU A 9 -2.55 -5.57 12.98
CA LEU A 9 -3.34 -6.13 14.07
C LEU A 9 -4.80 -6.33 13.68
N ALA A 10 -5.35 -5.43 12.85
CA ALA A 10 -6.71 -5.55 12.33
C ALA A 10 -6.92 -4.74 11.05
N CYS A 11 -8.02 -5.03 10.36
CA CYS A 11 -8.50 -4.31 9.18
C CYS A 11 -9.99 -3.98 9.32
N SER A 12 -10.38 -2.78 8.89
CA SER A 12 -11.76 -2.42 8.56
C SER A 12 -11.78 -1.83 7.15
N ALA A 13 -12.68 -2.29 6.30
CA ALA A 13 -12.69 -1.88 4.89
C ALA A 13 -14.07 -1.91 4.25
N ALA A 14 -14.19 -1.20 3.13
CA ALA A 14 -15.32 -1.22 2.23
C ALA A 14 -14.84 -1.38 0.78
N ILE A 15 -15.57 -2.18 0.02
CA ILE A 15 -15.40 -2.36 -1.42
C ILE A 15 -16.65 -1.79 -2.10
N MET A 16 -16.44 -0.92 -3.08
CA MET A 16 -17.49 -0.19 -3.75
C MET A 16 -17.50 -0.52 -5.24
N LEU A 17 -18.70 -0.49 -5.83
CA LEU A 17 -18.93 -0.53 -7.26
C LEU A 17 -19.75 0.71 -7.62
N ASP A 18 -19.14 1.62 -8.38
CA ASP A 18 -19.77 2.87 -8.85
C ASP A 18 -20.37 3.69 -7.69
N GLY A 19 -19.60 3.84 -6.60
CA GLY A 19 -19.99 4.58 -5.40
C GLY A 19 -21.00 3.89 -4.48
N LYS A 20 -21.37 2.64 -4.75
CA LYS A 20 -22.27 1.84 -3.89
C LYS A 20 -21.51 0.67 -3.27
N PRO A 21 -21.80 0.28 -2.01
CA PRO A 21 -21.19 -0.92 -1.45
C PRO A 21 -21.49 -2.13 -2.33
N VAL A 22 -20.44 -2.87 -2.68
CA VAL A 22 -20.56 -4.14 -3.38
C VAL A 22 -21.48 -5.08 -2.60
N THR A 23 -22.28 -5.87 -3.31
CA THR A 23 -23.17 -6.91 -2.79
C THR A 23 -22.83 -8.28 -3.38
N PRO A 24 -23.39 -9.40 -2.88
CA PRO A 24 -23.16 -10.73 -3.46
C PRO A 24 -23.50 -10.85 -4.95
N ALA A 25 -24.44 -10.01 -5.44
CA ALA A 25 -24.88 -9.97 -6.83
C ALA A 25 -23.83 -9.35 -7.76
N ASP A 26 -22.93 -8.52 -7.24
CA ASP A 26 -21.89 -7.82 -8.00
C ASP A 26 -20.62 -8.67 -8.17
N VAL A 27 -20.54 -9.81 -7.48
CA VAL A 27 -19.37 -10.68 -7.49
C VAL A 27 -19.26 -11.44 -8.80
N ASN A 28 -18.19 -11.17 -9.55
CA ASN A 28 -17.81 -11.95 -10.72
C ASN A 28 -17.05 -13.20 -10.28
N ARG A 29 -17.69 -14.36 -10.42
CA ARG A 29 -17.13 -15.69 -10.04
C ARG A 29 -16.50 -16.45 -11.20
N ASP A 30 -16.62 -15.94 -12.43
CA ASP A 30 -16.19 -16.65 -13.65
C ASP A 30 -14.73 -16.37 -14.03
N LYS A 31 -13.99 -15.63 -13.20
CA LYS A 31 -12.57 -15.29 -13.41
C LYS A 31 -11.67 -16.45 -12.98
N ALA A 32 -11.37 -17.36 -13.91
CA ALA A 32 -10.53 -18.52 -13.67
C ALA A 32 -9.11 -18.18 -13.13
N ASP A 33 -8.53 -17.05 -13.58
CA ASP A 33 -7.14 -16.70 -13.25
C ASP A 33 -6.96 -16.06 -11.86
N PHE A 34 -8.03 -15.49 -11.29
CA PHE A 34 -7.96 -14.67 -10.06
C PHE A 34 -8.95 -15.11 -8.96
N GLY A 35 -9.87 -16.02 -9.27
CA GLY A 35 -10.99 -16.35 -8.42
C GLY A 35 -12.04 -15.22 -8.35
N PRO A 36 -13.01 -15.30 -7.43
CA PRO A 36 -14.07 -14.31 -7.28
C PRO A 36 -13.54 -12.90 -6.97
N ILE A 37 -14.01 -11.90 -7.73
CA ILE A 37 -13.65 -10.49 -7.58
C ILE A 37 -14.89 -9.59 -7.68
N ALA A 38 -14.84 -8.40 -7.07
CA ALA A 38 -15.91 -7.42 -7.13
C ALA A 38 -15.38 -5.99 -6.88
N GLY A 39 -16.11 -4.99 -7.36
CA GLY A 39 -15.85 -3.58 -7.12
C GLY A 39 -14.81 -2.93 -8.04
N ASN A 40 -14.80 -1.61 -8.03
CA ASN A 40 -13.83 -0.75 -8.71
C ASN A 40 -13.22 0.32 -7.77
N GLU A 41 -13.56 0.25 -6.48
CA GLU A 41 -13.12 1.18 -5.46
C GLU A 41 -12.96 0.44 -4.12
N VAL A 42 -11.87 0.70 -3.41
CA VAL A 42 -11.51 0.08 -2.13
C VAL A 42 -11.07 1.16 -1.16
N HIS A 43 -11.62 1.12 0.05
CA HIS A 43 -11.20 1.93 1.18
C HIS A 43 -10.89 1.02 2.35
N ALA A 44 -9.65 1.03 2.82
CA ALA A 44 -9.21 0.18 3.92
C ALA A 44 -8.43 0.97 4.97
N ARG A 45 -8.68 0.63 6.22
CA ARG A 45 -7.90 1.07 7.38
C ARG A 45 -7.33 -0.14 8.08
N PHE A 46 -6.02 -0.12 8.31
CA PHE A 46 -5.32 -1.13 9.09
C PHE A 46 -4.84 -0.52 10.41
N ASP A 47 -5.11 -1.23 11.51
CA ASP A 47 -4.43 -0.99 12.78
C ASP A 47 -3.08 -1.70 12.73
N LEU A 48 -1.98 -1.01 13.01
CA LEU A 48 -0.64 -1.59 13.06
C LEU A 48 -0.11 -1.62 14.50
N ASP A 49 0.84 -2.52 14.79
CA ASP A 49 1.43 -2.70 16.12
C ASP A 49 2.18 -1.49 16.67
N SER A 50 2.68 -0.61 15.80
CA SER A 50 3.25 0.69 16.18
C SER A 50 2.21 1.68 16.72
N GLY A 51 0.93 1.40 16.54
CA GLY A 51 -0.18 2.32 16.81
C GLY A 51 -0.42 3.36 15.71
N VAL A 52 0.41 3.41 14.66
CA VAL A 52 0.19 4.29 13.51
C VAL A 52 -0.82 3.63 12.56
N PRO A 53 -1.98 4.26 12.27
CA PRO A 53 -2.95 3.70 11.34
C PRO A 53 -2.41 3.77 9.90
N PHE A 54 -2.68 2.73 9.12
CA PHE A 54 -2.38 2.72 7.69
C PHE A 54 -3.69 2.73 6.89
N TYR A 55 -3.83 3.73 6.02
CA TYR A 55 -4.97 3.87 5.12
C TYR A 55 -4.56 3.49 3.71
N PHE A 56 -5.43 2.75 3.03
CA PHE A 56 -5.26 2.36 1.64
C PHE A 56 -6.54 2.67 0.89
N ASP A 57 -6.44 3.56 -0.09
CA ASP A 57 -7.51 3.93 -1.00
C ASP A 57 -7.08 3.59 -2.43
N SER A 58 -7.93 2.91 -3.17
CA SER A 58 -7.73 2.62 -4.58
C SER A 58 -9.05 2.75 -5.30
N MET A 59 -9.12 3.63 -6.29
CA MET A 59 -10.33 3.91 -7.03
C MET A 59 -9.99 3.98 -8.52
N GLN A 60 -10.71 3.21 -9.32
CA GLN A 60 -10.54 3.19 -10.77
C GLN A 60 -10.83 4.57 -11.35
N GLU A 61 -9.95 5.04 -12.24
CA GLU A 61 -10.08 6.32 -12.95
C GLU A 61 -10.24 7.56 -12.04
N ALA A 62 -9.76 7.47 -10.80
CA ALA A 62 -9.83 8.58 -9.85
C ALA A 62 -8.74 9.63 -10.07
N GLY A 63 -9.16 10.90 -10.16
CA GLY A 63 -8.26 12.04 -10.14
C GLY A 63 -7.31 12.10 -11.35
N ASP A 64 -6.08 12.56 -11.12
CA ASP A 64 -5.04 12.63 -12.15
C ASP A 64 -4.25 11.31 -12.18
N PRO A 65 -4.26 10.55 -13.29
CA PRO A 65 -3.57 9.26 -13.40
C PRO A 65 -2.05 9.36 -13.20
N LYS A 66 -1.46 10.55 -13.33
CA LYS A 66 -0.02 10.76 -13.10
C LYS A 66 0.37 10.78 -11.62
N VAL A 67 -0.58 10.93 -10.70
CA VAL A 67 -0.33 11.04 -9.25
C VAL A 67 -1.19 10.10 -8.41
N GLY A 68 -1.94 9.20 -9.07
CA GLY A 68 -2.87 8.28 -8.42
C GLY A 68 -2.22 7.16 -7.60
N PHE A 69 -0.90 6.93 -7.75
CA PHE A 69 -0.17 5.90 -7.03
C PHE A 69 0.92 6.51 -6.14
N GLY A 70 0.99 6.07 -4.88
CA GLY A 70 2.00 6.52 -3.94
C GLY A 70 1.71 6.15 -2.49
N LEU A 71 2.64 6.49 -1.62
CA LEU A 71 2.54 6.31 -0.17
C LEU A 71 2.94 7.61 0.53
N GLN A 72 2.13 8.07 1.48
CA GLN A 72 2.48 9.20 2.34
C GLN A 72 2.71 8.75 3.78
N LEU A 73 3.78 9.27 4.38
CA LEU A 73 3.99 9.25 5.82
C LEU A 73 3.68 10.65 6.35
N ILE A 74 2.61 10.75 7.14
CA ILE A 74 2.15 12.03 7.68
C ILE A 74 2.53 12.09 9.15
N GLY A 75 3.51 12.93 9.48
CA GLY A 75 3.98 13.15 10.84
C GLY A 75 3.65 14.56 11.33
N THR A 76 3.90 14.80 12.62
CA THR A 76 3.69 16.13 13.24
C THR A 76 4.71 17.19 12.80
N LYS A 77 5.80 16.78 12.14
CA LYS A 77 6.87 17.69 11.67
C LYS A 77 6.95 17.80 10.14
N GLY A 78 6.12 17.07 9.41
CA GLY A 78 6.17 17.06 7.95
C GLY A 78 5.49 15.85 7.33
N ILE A 79 5.53 15.81 6.00
CA ILE A 79 5.05 14.71 5.18
C ILE A 79 6.21 14.18 4.35
N ILE A 80 6.38 12.86 4.30
CA ILE A 80 7.19 12.21 3.27
C ILE A 80 6.23 11.61 2.25
N ASP A 81 6.34 12.03 0.99
CA ASP A 81 5.57 11.51 -0.14
C ASP A 81 6.48 10.62 -0.98
N ILE A 82 6.10 9.34 -1.15
CA ILE A 82 6.88 8.32 -1.85
C ILE A 82 6.13 7.93 -3.14
N ARG A 83 6.79 8.15 -4.27
CA ARG A 83 6.31 7.89 -5.64
C ARG A 83 7.34 7.01 -6.34
N VAL A 84 7.26 5.71 -6.10
CA VAL A 84 8.24 4.74 -6.64
C VAL A 84 8.20 4.61 -8.16
N ASP A 85 7.17 5.19 -8.79
CA ASP A 85 6.97 5.29 -10.22
C ASP A 85 7.49 6.59 -10.86
N GLN A 86 8.11 7.47 -10.07
CA GLN A 86 8.61 8.77 -10.49
C GLN A 86 10.07 8.97 -10.08
N THR A 87 10.71 10.03 -10.58
CA THR A 87 12.05 10.44 -10.13
C THR A 87 12.05 11.95 -9.92
N PRO A 88 12.37 12.45 -8.72
CA PRO A 88 12.79 11.73 -7.51
C PRO A 88 11.73 10.77 -6.93
N LEU A 89 12.17 9.68 -6.30
CA LEU A 89 11.29 8.62 -5.77
C LEU A 89 10.54 9.05 -4.51
N ALA A 90 11.04 10.04 -3.79
CA ALA A 90 10.42 10.55 -2.58
C ALA A 90 10.72 12.04 -2.37
N HIS A 91 9.83 12.72 -1.65
CA HIS A 91 9.94 14.14 -1.31
C HIS A 91 9.56 14.37 0.15
N LEU A 92 10.25 15.30 0.81
CA LEU A 92 9.94 15.80 2.15
C LEU A 92 9.26 17.17 2.05
N CYS A 93 8.08 17.30 2.65
CA CYS A 93 7.45 18.57 2.95
C CYS A 93 7.58 18.84 4.45
N SER A 94 8.49 19.75 4.83
CA SER A 94 8.74 20.09 6.23
C SER A 94 7.65 21.00 6.81
N GLY A 95 7.45 20.91 8.13
CA GLY A 95 6.45 21.67 8.87
C GLY A 95 5.17 20.87 9.08
N SER A 96 4.54 21.06 10.24
CA SER A 96 3.33 20.32 10.63
C SER A 96 2.23 20.48 9.58
N PRO A 97 1.72 19.37 8.99
CA PRO A 97 0.59 19.43 8.06
C PRO A 97 -0.72 19.82 8.76
N PHE A 98 -0.74 19.78 10.09
CA PHE A 98 -1.89 20.13 10.93
C PHE A 98 -1.88 21.60 11.36
N HIS A 99 -0.85 22.37 10.96
CA HIS A 99 -0.77 23.80 11.22
C HIS A 99 -0.85 24.59 9.91
N PRO A 100 -1.97 25.29 9.63
CA PRO A 100 -2.08 26.07 8.41
C PRO A 100 -1.12 27.26 8.45
N GLY A 101 -0.21 27.34 7.47
CA GLY A 101 0.70 28.47 7.25
C GLY A 101 0.20 29.40 6.16
N LYS A 102 0.69 30.65 6.16
CA LYS A 102 0.41 31.62 5.08
C LYS A 102 1.22 31.34 3.81
N GLU A 103 2.46 30.87 3.99
CA GLU A 103 3.37 30.60 2.88
C GLU A 103 3.21 29.17 2.35
N PRO A 104 3.32 28.96 1.03
CA PRO A 104 3.36 27.63 0.44
C PRO A 104 4.53 26.81 1.02
N ARG A 105 4.26 25.54 1.34
CA ARG A 105 5.31 24.62 1.77
C ARG A 105 6.08 24.09 0.56
N VAL A 106 7.38 23.91 0.74
CA VAL A 106 8.28 23.40 -0.30
C VAL A 106 8.45 21.89 -0.14
N TRP A 107 8.43 21.18 -1.26
CA TRP A 107 8.79 19.76 -1.36
C TRP A 107 10.26 19.63 -1.75
N ILE A 108 11.04 18.96 -0.91
CA ILE A 108 12.47 18.75 -1.10
C ILE A 108 12.70 17.28 -1.48
N PRO A 109 13.37 16.98 -2.61
CA PRO A 109 13.71 15.60 -2.97
C PRO A 109 14.44 14.86 -1.85
N ILE A 110 14.15 13.58 -1.70
CA ILE A 110 14.91 12.65 -0.86
C ILE A 110 15.65 11.69 -1.79
N SER A 111 16.96 11.57 -1.60
CA SER A 111 17.81 10.61 -2.31
C SER A 111 18.47 9.63 -1.35
N ALA A 112 19.19 8.64 -1.90
CA ALA A 112 20.03 7.76 -1.09
C ALA A 112 21.17 8.50 -0.34
N ALA A 113 21.55 9.72 -0.77
CA ALA A 113 22.54 10.55 -0.07
C ALA A 113 21.93 11.43 1.02
N GLY A 114 20.60 11.64 1.01
CA GLY A 114 19.90 12.44 2.02
C GLY A 114 18.85 13.37 1.43
N VAL A 115 18.28 14.22 2.29
CA VAL A 115 17.28 15.21 1.90
C VAL A 115 17.97 16.39 1.20
N GLY A 116 17.54 16.71 -0.02
CA GLY A 116 18.08 17.81 -0.81
C GLY A 116 19.42 17.51 -1.49
N GLU A 117 19.97 16.32 -1.27
CA GLU A 117 21.24 15.89 -1.87
C GLU A 117 21.00 15.20 -3.23
N PRO A 118 21.91 15.37 -4.21
CA PRO A 118 21.84 14.66 -5.48
C PRO A 118 21.78 13.15 -5.29
N GLU A 119 21.04 12.46 -6.16
CA GLU A 119 20.95 11.00 -6.10
C GLU A 119 22.26 10.34 -6.54
N PRO A 120 22.96 9.61 -5.64
CA PRO A 120 24.22 8.95 -5.98
C PRO A 120 24.02 7.72 -6.85
N ILE A 121 22.82 7.12 -6.86
CA ILE A 121 22.55 5.90 -7.64
C ILE A 121 22.12 6.29 -9.06
N ALA A 122 23.02 6.09 -10.01
CA ALA A 122 22.74 6.28 -11.43
C ALA A 122 21.50 5.48 -11.87
N ASP A 123 20.63 6.12 -12.64
CA ASP A 123 19.43 5.52 -13.22
C ASP A 123 18.47 4.86 -12.20
N ILE A 124 18.46 5.29 -10.92
CA ILE A 124 17.62 4.65 -9.88
C ILE A 124 16.16 4.51 -10.31
N GLY A 125 15.59 5.52 -10.97
CA GLY A 125 14.21 5.49 -11.46
C GLY A 125 13.97 4.33 -12.43
N ARG A 126 14.89 4.14 -13.39
CA ARG A 126 14.83 3.00 -14.32
C ARG A 126 15.01 1.67 -13.59
N GLN A 127 15.96 1.58 -12.65
CA GLN A 127 16.22 0.34 -11.92
C GLN A 127 14.99 -0.11 -11.10
N VAL A 128 14.31 0.84 -10.45
CA VAL A 128 13.07 0.57 -9.71
C VAL A 128 11.93 0.20 -10.66
N MET A 129 11.71 0.97 -11.73
CA MET A 129 10.61 0.75 -12.68
C MET A 129 10.73 -0.52 -13.51
N SER A 130 11.96 -0.99 -13.75
CA SER A 130 12.20 -2.28 -14.41
C SER A 130 12.21 -3.48 -13.45
N HIS A 131 11.92 -3.25 -12.17
CA HIS A 131 12.04 -4.23 -11.08
C HIS A 131 13.44 -4.85 -10.93
N ALA A 132 14.47 -4.25 -11.54
CA ALA A 132 15.84 -4.73 -11.50
C ALA A 132 16.39 -4.76 -10.06
N THR A 133 16.05 -3.76 -9.25
CA THR A 133 16.48 -3.70 -7.84
C THR A 133 16.01 -4.91 -7.02
N GLY A 134 14.76 -5.34 -7.22
CA GLY A 134 14.22 -6.54 -6.57
C GLY A 134 14.89 -7.83 -7.05
N ALA A 135 15.14 -7.96 -8.36
CA ALA A 135 15.85 -9.10 -8.92
C ALA A 135 17.31 -9.20 -8.44
N LEU A 136 18.00 -8.06 -8.36
CA LEU A 136 19.37 -7.97 -7.84
C LEU A 136 19.43 -8.33 -6.36
N ASP A 137 18.47 -7.87 -5.55
CA ASP A 137 18.41 -8.28 -4.14
C ASP A 137 18.16 -9.78 -3.98
N LEU A 138 17.30 -10.38 -4.81
CA LEU A 138 17.07 -11.82 -4.79
C LEU A 138 18.38 -12.59 -5.06
N ILE A 139 19.14 -12.21 -6.08
CA ILE A 139 20.45 -12.82 -6.38
C ILE A 139 21.41 -12.65 -5.20
N ALA A 140 21.54 -11.43 -4.68
CA ALA A 140 22.41 -11.13 -3.55
C ALA A 140 22.00 -11.91 -2.28
N SER A 141 20.71 -12.16 -2.07
CA SER A 141 20.20 -12.92 -0.93
C SER A 141 20.65 -14.39 -0.98
N MET A 142 20.70 -14.98 -2.18
CA MET A 142 21.18 -16.34 -2.40
C MET A 142 22.68 -16.44 -2.14
N GLU A 143 23.47 -15.50 -2.69
CA GLU A 143 24.92 -15.46 -2.50
C GLU A 143 25.32 -15.27 -1.04
N GLN A 144 24.55 -14.46 -0.30
CA GLN A 144 24.82 -14.12 1.10
C GLN A 144 24.10 -15.04 2.11
N ASN A 145 23.35 -16.03 1.63
CA ASN A 145 22.54 -16.93 2.45
C ASN A 145 21.65 -16.19 3.46
N ARG A 146 20.91 -15.18 2.99
CA ARG A 146 19.92 -14.41 3.75
C ARG A 146 18.56 -14.42 3.05
N GLN A 147 17.51 -13.98 3.74
CA GLN A 147 16.24 -13.70 3.07
C GLN A 147 16.37 -12.48 2.13
N PRO A 148 15.62 -12.44 1.01
CA PRO A 148 15.40 -11.21 0.27
C PRO A 148 14.77 -10.14 1.18
N LEU A 149 14.98 -8.87 0.85
CA LEU A 149 14.38 -7.73 1.54
C LEU A 149 12.84 -7.74 1.45
N CYS A 150 12.29 -8.33 0.39
CA CYS A 150 10.88 -8.68 0.27
C CYS A 150 10.76 -10.20 0.25
N SER A 151 10.53 -10.79 1.41
CA SER A 151 10.58 -12.23 1.63
C SER A 151 9.25 -12.92 1.28
N ALA A 152 9.25 -14.26 1.30
CA ALA A 152 8.02 -15.04 1.18
C ALA A 152 7.03 -14.76 2.34
N GLU A 153 7.53 -14.40 3.53
CA GLU A 153 6.68 -14.03 4.67
C GLU A 153 5.96 -12.71 4.41
N ASP A 154 6.65 -11.73 3.82
CA ASP A 154 6.06 -10.44 3.42
C ASP A 154 5.01 -10.63 2.33
N GLY A 155 5.28 -11.50 1.36
CA GLY A 155 4.31 -11.89 0.33
C GLY A 155 3.06 -12.53 0.93
N ARG A 156 3.23 -13.51 1.84
CA ARG A 156 2.11 -14.15 2.55
C ARG A 156 1.30 -13.15 3.35
N LEU A 157 1.95 -12.25 4.08
CA LEU A 157 1.27 -11.22 4.87
C LEU A 157 0.49 -10.25 3.97
N THR A 158 1.03 -9.90 2.81
CA THR A 158 0.34 -9.03 1.84
C THR A 158 -0.95 -9.69 1.33
N VAL A 159 -0.91 -10.99 1.00
CA VAL A 159 -2.11 -11.75 0.61
C VAL A 159 -3.13 -11.81 1.76
N GLU A 160 -2.67 -11.99 3.00
CA GLU A 160 -3.53 -11.97 4.18
C GLU A 160 -4.17 -10.59 4.37
N MET A 161 -3.44 -9.49 4.16
CA MET A 161 -3.98 -8.13 4.23
C MET A 161 -5.04 -7.87 3.15
N ILE A 162 -4.82 -8.32 1.92
CA ILE A 162 -5.83 -8.23 0.84
C ILE A 162 -7.08 -9.02 1.22
N THR A 163 -6.90 -10.24 1.75
CA THR A 163 -8.01 -11.08 2.21
C THR A 163 -8.77 -10.41 3.36
N ALA A 164 -8.09 -9.67 4.23
CA ALA A 164 -8.70 -8.97 5.36
C ALA A 164 -9.64 -7.85 4.90
N VAL A 165 -9.27 -7.12 3.84
CA VAL A 165 -10.14 -6.11 3.21
C VAL A 165 -11.45 -6.74 2.76
N ILE A 166 -11.34 -7.85 2.05
CA ILE A 166 -12.51 -8.58 1.53
C ILE A 166 -13.35 -9.13 2.68
N ALA A 167 -12.71 -9.75 3.68
CA ALA A 167 -13.39 -10.33 4.84
C ALA A 167 -14.15 -9.26 5.63
N SER A 168 -13.51 -8.11 5.87
CA SER A 168 -14.15 -6.97 6.52
C SER A 168 -15.37 -6.48 5.74
N HIS A 169 -15.24 -6.31 4.42
CA HIS A 169 -16.36 -5.87 3.58
C HIS A 169 -17.53 -6.86 3.61
N VAL A 170 -17.27 -8.15 3.42
CA VAL A 170 -18.29 -9.22 3.49
C VAL A 170 -18.99 -9.26 4.85
N GLY A 171 -18.26 -8.99 5.93
CA GLY A 171 -18.78 -8.85 7.29
C GLY A 171 -19.47 -7.50 7.59
N GLY A 172 -19.76 -6.69 6.56
CA GLY A 172 -20.43 -5.39 6.73
C GLY A 172 -19.52 -4.27 7.24
N GLY A 173 -18.23 -4.33 6.91
CA GLY A 173 -17.21 -3.37 7.34
C GLY A 173 -16.67 -3.64 8.76
N GLU A 174 -16.90 -4.84 9.30
CA GLU A 174 -16.46 -5.18 10.65
C GLU A 174 -14.93 -5.18 10.79
N ARG A 175 -14.46 -4.93 12.02
CA ARG A 175 -13.03 -4.99 12.32
C ARG A 175 -12.57 -6.45 12.42
N VAL A 176 -11.87 -6.94 11.41
CA VAL A 176 -11.29 -8.29 11.40
C VAL A 176 -9.87 -8.29 11.97
N ASN A 177 -9.53 -9.28 12.79
CA ASN A 177 -8.21 -9.38 13.45
C ASN A 177 -7.22 -10.21 12.64
N PHE A 178 -5.94 -9.90 12.78
CA PHE A 178 -4.84 -10.76 12.32
C PHE A 178 -4.35 -11.67 13.46
N PRO A 179 -3.92 -12.92 13.16
CA PRO A 179 -4.06 -13.58 11.86
C PRO A 179 -5.53 -13.87 11.53
N LEU A 180 -5.87 -13.87 10.24
CA LEU A 180 -7.24 -14.08 9.80
C LEU A 180 -7.72 -15.50 10.11
N ALA A 181 -8.95 -15.61 10.63
CA ALA A 181 -9.63 -16.89 10.77
C ALA A 181 -10.02 -17.49 9.42
N VAL A 182 -10.37 -16.64 8.45
CA VAL A 182 -10.77 -17.03 7.10
C VAL A 182 -9.54 -17.32 6.26
N LYS A 183 -9.46 -18.53 5.69
CA LYS A 183 -8.32 -19.00 4.89
C LYS A 183 -8.56 -18.98 3.37
N ASN A 184 -9.82 -18.89 2.95
CA ASN A 184 -10.23 -18.87 1.55
C ASN A 184 -10.68 -17.46 1.15
N ASN A 185 -10.87 -17.21 -0.15
CA ASN A 185 -11.42 -15.95 -0.63
C ASN A 185 -12.84 -15.73 -0.07
N PRO A 186 -13.10 -14.68 0.75
CA PRO A 186 -14.40 -14.47 1.38
C PRO A 186 -15.55 -14.20 0.39
N LEU A 187 -15.27 -13.77 -0.85
CA LEU A 187 -16.28 -13.59 -1.90
C LEU A 187 -16.81 -14.92 -2.47
N ALA A 188 -16.09 -16.03 -2.28
CA ALA A 188 -16.45 -17.31 -2.90
C ALA A 188 -17.80 -17.84 -2.41
N ASP A 189 -18.03 -17.78 -1.10
CA ASP A 189 -19.22 -18.31 -0.44
C ASP A 189 -20.22 -17.21 -0.02
N TRP A 190 -19.94 -15.95 -0.34
CA TRP A 190 -20.82 -14.84 0.01
C TRP A 190 -22.09 -14.86 -0.84
N ARG A 191 -23.24 -14.79 -0.16
CA ARG A 191 -24.59 -14.92 -0.74
C ARG A 191 -25.53 -13.90 -0.15
#